data_AF-X0YMU8-F1
#
_entry.id   AF-X0YMU8-F1
#
_cell.length_a   1.000
_cell.length_b   1.000
_cell.length_c   1.000
_cell.angle_alpha   90.00
_cell.angle_beta   90.00
_cell.angle_gamma   90.00
#
_symmetry.space_group_name_H-M   'P 1'
#
loop_
_entity.id
_entity.type
_entity.pdbx_description
1 polymer ?
#
loop_
_entity_poly.entity_id
_entity_poly.type
_entity_poly.pdbx_seq_one_letter_code
_entity_poly.pdbx_strand_id
1 'polypeptide(L)' 'EFIKKYIEVCRSKPFVVGEHIWNLCDFKTPQGILRMGSMNYKGVFTRDRRPKMAAHFLRKLWKMKD' A
#
# COMPACT_ATOMS: atom_id res chain seq x y z
N GLU A 1 -8.90 0.38 6.66
CA GLU A 1 -8.47 0.88 7.99
C GLU A 1 -6.97 1.16 8.13
N PHE A 2 -6.07 0.18 8.05
CA PHE A 2 -4.63 0.39 8.31
C PHE A 2 -4.00 1.56 7.51
N ILE A 3 -4.08 1.52 6.18
CA ILE A 3 -3.48 2.55 5.30
C ILE A 3 -4.06 3.94 5.59
N LYS A 4 -5.39 4.03 5.79
CA LYS A 4 -6.09 5.28 6.08
C LYS A 4 -5.52 5.96 7.33
N LYS A 5 -5.42 5.22 8.44
CA LYS A 5 -4.92 5.76 9.71
C LYS A 5 -3.47 6.24 9.63
N TYR A 6 -2.61 5.50 8.91
CA TYR A 6 -1.22 5.91 8.71
C TYR A 6 -1.13 7.23 7.94
N ILE A 7 -1.90 7.36 6.86
CA ILE A 7 -1.95 8.58 6.06
C ILE A 7 -2.47 9.75 6.90
N GLU A 8 -3.54 9.56 7.68
CA GLU A 8 -4.06 10.62 8.56
C GLU A 8 -2.98 11.13 9.54
N VAL A 9 -2.20 10.21 10.12
CA VAL A 9 -1.08 10.59 11.00
C VAL A 9 0.02 11.29 10.21
N CYS A 10 0.42 10.78 9.04
CA CYS A 10 1.44 11.41 8.19
C CYS A 10 1.05 12.85 7.82
N ARG A 11 -0.17 13.07 7.32
CA ARG A 11 -0.69 14.40 6.96
C ARG A 11 -0.86 15.33 8.15
N SER A 12 -1.02 14.81 9.36
CA SER A 12 -1.09 15.64 10.58
C SER A 12 0.24 16.28 10.96
N LYS A 13 1.36 15.89 10.34
CA LYS A 13 2.71 16.36 10.67
C LYS A 13 3.21 17.30 9.57
N PRO A 14 3.44 18.60 9.86
CA PRO A 14 3.79 19.60 8.84
C PRO A 14 5.16 19.37 8.19
N PHE A 15 6.01 18.55 8.82
CA PHE A 15 7.33 18.18 8.29
C PHE A 15 7.30 16.95 7.37
N VAL A 16 6.14 16.29 7.20
CA VAL A 16 6.00 15.14 6.28
C VAL A 16 5.59 15.66 4.91
N VAL A 17 6.43 15.41 3.91
CA VAL A 17 6.25 15.93 2.54
C VAL A 17 5.84 14.86 1.52
N GLY A 18 5.71 13.60 1.94
CA GLY A 18 5.38 12.51 1.03
C GLY A 18 5.09 11.19 1.74
N GLU A 19 4.30 10.36 1.06
CA GLU A 19 3.82 9.07 1.54
C GLU A 19 3.94 8.03 0.43
N HIS A 20 4.87 7.09 0.57
CA HIS A 20 5.07 6.01 -0.40
C HIS A 20 4.61 4.67 0.21
N ILE A 21 3.61 4.05 -0.40
CA ILE A 21 3.08 2.76 0.06
C ILE A 21 4.01 1.61 -0.33
N TRP A 22 4.31 0.74 0.64
CA TRP A 22 4.92 -0.55 0.38
C TRP A 22 3.86 -1.66 0.29
N ASN A 23 3.69 -2.37 -0.81
CA ASN A 23 4.37 -2.24 -2.12
C ASN A 23 3.35 -1.88 -3.21
N LEU A 24 3.82 -1.52 -4.40
CA LEU A 24 2.97 -1.42 -5.58
C LEU A 24 2.27 -2.75 -5.87
N CYS A 25 3.03 -3.83 -6.09
CA CYS A 25 2.48 -5.14 -6.45
C CYS A 25 2.98 -6.24 -5.50
N ASP A 26 2.21 -7.32 -5.40
CA ASP A 26 2.70 -8.53 -4.75
C ASP A 26 3.92 -9.10 -5.50
N PHE A 27 4.89 -9.64 -4.76
CA PHE A 27 6.16 -10.10 -5.33
C PHE A 27 6.70 -11.36 -4.64
N LYS A 28 7.58 -12.10 -5.32
CA LYS A 28 8.20 -13.32 -4.78
C LYS A 28 9.24 -13.00 -3.72
N THR A 29 9.32 -13.84 -2.70
CA THR A 29 10.36 -13.84 -1.67
C THR A 29 10.91 -15.26 -1.48
N PRO A 30 12.03 -15.45 -0.77
CA PRO A 30 12.37 -16.78 -0.26
C PRO A 30 11.24 -17.40 0.57
N GLN A 31 11.28 -18.72 0.71
CA GLN A 31 10.34 -19.46 1.55
C GLN A 31 10.51 -19.06 3.02
N GLY A 32 9.40 -18.97 3.75
CA GLY A 32 9.41 -18.71 5.18
C GLY A 32 8.00 -18.70 5.75
N ILE A 33 7.87 -18.95 7.06
CA ILE A 33 6.57 -19.07 7.75
C ILE A 33 5.70 -17.80 7.62
N LEU A 34 6.33 -16.63 7.48
CA LEU A 34 5.65 -15.34 7.30
C LEU A 34 5.39 -14.98 5.82
N ARG A 35 5.76 -15.85 4.89
CA ARG A 35 5.74 -15.61 3.43
C ARG A 35 4.97 -16.71 2.73
N MET A 36 3.65 -16.66 2.90
CA MET A 36 2.70 -17.63 2.33
C MET A 36 2.96 -17.82 0.83
N GLY A 37 3.20 -19.06 0.39
CA GLY A 37 3.47 -19.37 -1.01
C GLY A 37 4.72 -18.71 -1.61
N SER A 38 5.73 -18.38 -0.79
CA SER A 38 6.93 -17.63 -1.23
C SER A 38 6.60 -16.24 -1.79
N MET A 39 5.57 -15.58 -1.23
CA MET A 39 5.07 -14.29 -1.69
C MET A 39 5.02 -13.25 -0.57
N ASN A 40 5.25 -11.99 -0.95
CA ASN A 40 4.87 -10.83 -0.18
C ASN A 40 3.55 -10.27 -0.72
N TYR A 41 2.49 -10.35 0.09
CA TYR A 41 1.14 -9.91 -0.27
C TYR A 41 0.80 -8.47 0.17
N LYS A 42 1.81 -7.67 0.53
CA LYS A 42 1.63 -6.26 0.92
C LYS A 42 1.39 -5.33 -0.28
N GLY A 43 1.30 -5.85 -1.51
CA GLY A 43 1.01 -5.06 -2.69
C GLY A 43 -0.40 -4.46 -2.66
N VAL A 44 -0.55 -3.21 -3.12
CA VAL A 44 -1.88 -2.63 -3.39
C VAL A 44 -2.50 -3.19 -4.67
N PHE A 45 -1.66 -3.73 -5.56
CA PHE A 45 -2.03 -4.60 -6.67
C PHE A 45 -1.56 -6.03 -6.41
N THR A 46 -2.23 -6.98 -7.05
CA THR A 46 -1.74 -8.36 -7.20
C THR A 46 -0.48 -8.40 -8.07
N ARG A 47 0.20 -9.55 -8.10
CA ARG A 47 1.42 -9.71 -8.92
C ARG A 47 1.16 -9.54 -10.41
N ASP A 48 -0.02 -9.88 -10.90
CA ASP A 48 -0.47 -9.68 -12.28
C ASP A 48 -1.20 -8.33 -12.48
N ARG A 49 -0.99 -7.37 -11.58
CA ARG A 49 -1.42 -5.96 -11.69
C ARG A 49 -2.94 -5.75 -11.62
N ARG A 50 -3.70 -6.73 -11.11
CA ARG A 50 -5.11 -6.52 -10.77
C ARG A 50 -5.23 -5.69 -9.48
N PRO A 51 -6.08 -4.65 -9.44
CA PRO A 51 -6.22 -3.79 -8.27
C PRO A 51 -6.88 -4.52 -7.10
N LYS A 52 -6.36 -4.33 -5.89
CA LYS A 52 -7.09 -4.66 -4.65
C LYS A 52 -7.91 -3.44 -4.21
N MET A 53 -8.76 -3.61 -3.20
CA MET A 53 -9.54 -2.50 -2.61
C MET A 53 -8.67 -1.30 -2.22
N ALA A 54 -7.46 -1.54 -1.70
CA ALA A 54 -6.51 -0.50 -1.33
C ALA A 54 -6.13 0.41 -2.52
N ALA A 55 -5.97 -0.13 -3.73
CA ALA A 55 -5.64 0.66 -4.91
C ALA A 55 -6.77 1.64 -5.27
N HIS A 56 -8.03 1.22 -5.14
CA HIS A 56 -9.19 2.09 -5.38
C HIS A 56 -9.29 3.21 -4.33
N PHE A 57 -9.06 2.88 -3.06
CA PHE A 57 -9.01 3.86 -1.97
C PHE A 57 -7.91 4.91 -2.21
N LEU A 58 -6.68 4.46 -2.46
CA LEU A 58 -5.54 5.35 -2.71
C LEU A 58 -5.75 6.22 -3.96
N ARG A 59 -6.32 5.67 -5.04
CA ARG A 59 -6.68 6.45 -6.23
C ARG A 59 -7.66 7.57 -5.91
N LYS A 60 -8.69 7.30 -5.09
CA LYS A 60 -9.66 8.33 -4.68
C LYS A 60 -8.96 9.41 -3.84
N LEU A 61 -8.16 8.99 -2.87
CA LEU A 61 -7.46 9.88 -1.94
C LEU A 61 -6.43 10.78 -2.65
N TRP A 62 -5.58 10.23 -3.54
CA TRP A 62 -4.54 11.01 -4.22
C TRP A 62 -5.06 11.86 -5.38
N LYS A 63 -6.27 11.58 -5.89
CA LYS A 63 -6.94 12.44 -6.88
C LYS A 63 -7.67 13.62 -6.26
N MET A 64 -8.03 13.55 -4.98
CA MET A 64 -8.50 14.72 -4.26
C MET A 64 -7.32 15.68 -4.17
N LYS A 65 -7.38 16.76 -4.95
CA LYS A 65 -6.50 17.92 -4.72
C LYS A 65 -6.89 18.50 -3.36
N ASP A 66 -5.91 18.67 -2.49
CA ASP A 66 -5.99 19.70 -1.46
C ASP A 66 -6.04 21.09 -2.14
#